data_AF-Q0IHN8-F1
#
_entry.id   AF-Q0IHN8-F1
#
_cell.length_a   1.000
_cell.length_b   1.000
_cell.length_c   1.000
_cell.angle_alpha   90.00
_cell.angle_beta   90.00
_cell.angle_gamma   90.00
#
_symmetry.space_group_name_H-M   'P 1'
#
loop_
_entity.id
_entity.type
_entity.pdbx_description
1 polymer ?
#
loop_
_entity_poly.entity_id
_entity_poly.type
_entity_poly.pdbx_seq_one_letter_code
_entity_poly.pdbx_strand_id
1 'polypeptide(L)'
;MMSLQTDAKQIFWKAVSAVLPPNMLGRNVAVKDNGDASVLQCGGKELPLHNNLYLVGFGKAVLGMAAAVEKIVGKHLLRGVISIPRGMEETLKQAGKREMLLSPDSRIRVMEGAEHNMPDKAALEAAREIQSLAEKLTEQDILLVLISGG
;
A
#
# COMPACT_ATOMS: atom_id res chain seq x y z
N MET A 1 -2.95 2.65 39.99
CA MET A 1 -3.45 1.44 39.33
C MET A 1 -4.49 1.88 38.31
N MET A 2 -4.33 1.55 37.02
CA MET A 2 -5.33 1.92 36.01
C MET A 2 -6.63 1.12 36.24
N SER A 3 -7.77 1.66 35.79
CA SER A 3 -9.05 0.94 35.90
C SER A 3 -9.18 -0.10 34.79
N LEU A 4 -10.00 -1.13 35.01
CA LEU A 4 -10.34 -2.14 33.99
C LEU A 4 -10.82 -1.51 32.67
N GLN A 5 -11.55 -0.39 32.74
CA GLN A 5 -12.01 0.34 31.55
C GLN A 5 -10.83 0.95 30.76
N THR A 6 -9.85 1.52 31.47
CA THR A 6 -8.64 2.07 30.84
C THR A 6 -7.81 0.96 30.19
N ASP A 7 -7.65 -0.16 30.89
CA ASP A 7 -6.90 -1.32 30.37
C ASP A 7 -7.57 -1.88 29.12
N ALA A 8 -8.90 -2.06 29.13
CA ALA A 8 -9.66 -2.53 27.96
C ALA A 8 -9.52 -1.59 26.75
N LYS A 9 -9.59 -0.27 26.97
CA LYS A 9 -9.37 0.72 25.90
C LYS A 9 -7.96 0.63 25.34
N GLN A 10 -6.94 0.46 26.19
CA GLN A 10 -5.55 0.32 25.74
C GLN A 10 -5.35 -0.93 24.89
N ILE A 11 -5.89 -2.07 25.33
CA ILE A 11 -5.84 -3.34 24.57
C ILE A 11 -6.48 -3.15 23.19
N PHE A 12 -7.67 -2.56 23.14
CA PHE A 12 -8.38 -2.29 21.89
C PHE A 12 -7.54 -1.41 20.94
N TRP A 13 -7.03 -0.27 21.42
CA TRP A 13 -6.27 0.65 20.58
C TRP A 13 -4.93 0.07 20.12
N LYS A 14 -4.28 -0.78 20.93
CA LYS A 14 -3.08 -1.52 20.51
C LYS A 14 -3.41 -2.54 19.41
N ALA A 15 -4.53 -3.25 19.51
CA ALA A 15 -4.97 -4.18 18.48
C ALA A 15 -5.30 -3.47 17.16
N VAL A 16 -6.07 -2.36 17.21
CA VAL A 16 -6.36 -1.54 16.03
C VAL A 16 -5.08 -0.98 15.41
N SER A 17 -4.19 -0.42 16.23
CA SER A 17 -2.93 0.14 15.77
C SER A 17 -2.05 -0.91 15.08
N ALA A 18 -2.00 -2.14 15.60
CA ALA A 18 -1.18 -3.21 15.01
C ALA A 18 -1.59 -3.59 13.58
N VAL A 19 -2.86 -3.40 13.22
CA VAL A 19 -3.38 -3.71 11.87
C VAL A 19 -3.48 -2.49 10.95
N LEU A 20 -3.08 -1.30 11.41
CA LEU A 20 -2.98 -0.13 10.53
C LEU A 20 -1.88 -0.36 9.47
N PRO A 21 -2.08 0.08 8.22
CA PRO A 21 -1.16 -0.22 7.12
C PRO A 21 0.32 0.10 7.41
N PRO A 22 0.70 1.26 7.98
CA PRO A 22 2.10 1.55 8.28
C PRO A 22 2.73 0.55 9.26
N ASN A 23 1.97 0.14 10.29
CA ASN A 23 2.45 -0.76 11.34
C ASN A 23 2.50 -2.22 10.87
N MET A 24 1.49 -2.65 10.11
CA MET A 24 1.43 -4.00 9.57
C MET A 24 2.51 -4.21 8.51
N LEU A 25 2.70 -3.25 7.59
CA LEU A 25 3.68 -3.36 6.52
C LEU A 25 5.12 -3.22 7.04
N GLY A 26 5.39 -2.29 7.96
CA GLY A 26 6.73 -2.12 8.53
C GLY A 26 7.27 -3.34 9.31
N ARG A 27 6.40 -4.30 9.66
CA ARG A 27 6.80 -5.58 10.28
C ARG A 27 7.05 -6.70 9.27
N ASN A 28 6.44 -6.61 8.09
CA ASN A 28 6.39 -7.71 7.12
C ASN A 28 7.14 -7.41 5.83
N VAL A 29 7.46 -6.13 5.58
CA VAL A 29 8.15 -5.64 4.40
C VAL A 29 9.31 -4.75 4.83
N ALA A 30 10.51 -5.04 4.34
CA ALA A 30 11.69 -4.24 4.58
C ALA A 30 12.62 -4.25 3.36
N VAL A 31 13.40 -3.19 3.19
CA VAL A 31 14.54 -3.19 2.28
C VAL A 31 15.81 -3.27 3.10
N LYS A 32 16.70 -4.19 2.74
CA LYS A 32 18.05 -4.28 3.30
C LYS A 32 19.07 -3.88 2.26
N ASP A 33 19.88 -2.90 2.59
CA ASP A 33 21.02 -2.45 1.78
C ASP A 33 22.31 -3.01 2.37
N ASN A 34 23.05 -3.76 1.57
CA ASN A 34 24.34 -4.35 1.95
C ASN A 34 25.53 -3.63 1.26
N GLY A 35 25.33 -2.38 0.84
CA GLY A 35 26.30 -1.59 0.07
C GLY A 35 26.14 -1.79 -1.44
N ASP A 36 26.44 -2.99 -1.93
CA ASP A 36 26.44 -3.29 -3.38
C ASP A 36 25.11 -3.86 -3.89
N ALA A 37 24.25 -4.31 -2.98
CA ALA A 37 22.97 -4.92 -3.31
C ALA A 37 21.88 -4.50 -2.32
N SER A 38 20.68 -4.31 -2.86
CA SER A 38 19.45 -4.07 -2.10
C SER A 38 18.56 -5.29 -2.21
N VAL A 39 17.92 -5.70 -1.12
CA VAL A 39 17.02 -6.86 -1.07
C VAL A 39 15.70 -6.47 -0.44
N LEU A 40 14.59 -6.79 -1.12
CA LEU A 40 13.25 -6.74 -0.56
C LEU A 40 13.01 -7.99 0.29
N GLN A 41 12.78 -7.81 1.58
CA GLN A 41 12.26 -8.85 2.46
C GLN A 41 10.74 -8.72 2.53
N CYS A 42 10.00 -9.77 2.17
CA CYS A 42 8.56 -9.80 2.24
C CYS A 42 8.04 -11.21 2.58
N GLY A 43 7.32 -11.36 3.69
CA GLY A 43 6.70 -12.63 4.07
C GLY A 43 7.70 -13.79 4.20
N GLY A 44 8.89 -13.52 4.73
CA GLY A 44 9.98 -14.49 4.88
C GLY A 44 10.74 -14.83 3.59
N LYS A 45 10.41 -14.18 2.46
CA LYS A 45 11.16 -14.28 1.21
C LYS A 45 12.08 -13.08 1.03
N GLU A 46 13.16 -13.31 0.31
CA GLU A 46 14.13 -12.28 -0.10
C GLU A 46 14.16 -12.19 -1.62
N LEU A 47 13.97 -10.99 -2.16
CA LEU A 47 13.99 -10.70 -3.59
C LEU A 47 15.01 -9.60 -3.88
N PRO A 48 15.92 -9.79 -4.84
CA PRO A 48 16.92 -8.78 -5.16
C PRO A 48 16.28 -7.56 -5.83
N LEU A 49 16.65 -6.36 -5.39
CA LEU A 49 16.17 -5.09 -5.91
C LEU A 49 17.23 -4.44 -6.80
N HIS A 50 16.83 -4.12 -8.03
CA HIS A 50 17.66 -3.48 -9.04
C HIS A 50 16.97 -2.24 -9.64
N ASN A 51 16.17 -1.54 -8.82
CA ASN A 51 15.25 -0.50 -9.29
C ASN A 51 14.26 -1.04 -10.34
N ASN A 52 13.68 -2.19 -10.04
CA ASN A 52 12.84 -3.01 -10.91
C ASN A 52 11.48 -3.34 -10.25
N LEU A 53 11.07 -2.56 -9.24
CA LEU A 53 9.85 -2.83 -8.48
C LEU A 53 8.68 -2.02 -9.04
N TYR A 54 7.58 -2.71 -9.26
CA TYR A 54 6.29 -2.15 -9.65
C TYR A 54 5.27 -2.47 -8.57
N LEU A 55 4.29 -1.59 -8.41
CA LEU A 55 3.24 -1.73 -7.40
C LEU A 55 1.86 -1.67 -8.04
N VAL A 56 1.03 -2.65 -7.73
CA VAL A 56 -0.40 -2.57 -8.03
C VAL A 56 -1.19 -2.79 -6.76
N GLY A 57 -2.41 -2.28 -6.70
CA GLY A 57 -3.28 -2.62 -5.60
C GLY A 57 -4.72 -2.23 -5.78
N PHE A 58 -5.59 -2.87 -5.02
CA PHE A 58 -7.02 -2.62 -5.04
C PHE A 58 -7.69 -2.87 -3.68
N GLY A 59 -8.66 -2.02 -3.35
CA GLY A 59 -9.48 -2.12 -2.13
C GLY A 59 -9.35 -0.92 -1.19
N LYS A 60 -10.14 -0.93 -0.11
CA LYS A 60 -10.33 0.21 0.81
C LYS A 60 -9.04 0.70 1.47
N ALA A 61 -8.17 -0.20 1.93
CA ALA A 61 -6.98 0.17 2.70
C ALA A 61 -5.75 0.45 1.81
N VAL A 62 -5.86 0.25 0.49
CA VAL A 62 -4.69 0.23 -0.38
C VAL A 62 -3.97 1.56 -0.47
N LEU A 63 -4.67 2.70 -0.39
CA LEU A 63 -4.00 4.01 -0.39
C LEU A 63 -2.99 4.13 0.77
N GLY A 64 -3.41 3.77 1.98
CA GLY A 64 -2.51 3.77 3.15
C GLY A 64 -1.42 2.71 3.07
N MET A 65 -1.71 1.55 2.47
CA MET A 65 -0.71 0.51 2.24
C MET A 65 0.35 0.97 1.23
N ALA A 66 -0.08 1.57 0.13
CA ALA A 66 0.79 2.07 -0.93
C ALA A 66 1.72 3.18 -0.41
N ALA A 67 1.20 4.12 0.37
CA ALA A 67 2.00 5.17 1.02
C ALA A 67 3.05 4.61 1.99
N ALA A 68 2.73 3.54 2.72
CA ALA A 68 3.69 2.88 3.60
C ALA A 68 4.76 2.12 2.80
N VAL A 69 4.37 1.37 1.77
CA VAL A 69 5.32 0.65 0.91
C VAL A 69 6.26 1.61 0.19
N GLU A 70 5.74 2.69 -0.42
CA GLU A 70 6.56 3.65 -1.18
C GLU A 70 7.70 4.21 -0.32
N LYS A 71 7.44 4.47 0.97
CA LYS A 71 8.47 4.89 1.94
C LYS A 71 9.51 3.80 2.20
N ILE A 72 9.10 2.53 2.24
CA ILE A 72 9.98 1.38 2.50
C ILE A 72 10.87 1.09 1.28
N VAL A 73 10.30 1.07 0.08
CA VAL A 73 11.03 0.66 -1.15
C VAL A 73 11.74 1.82 -1.84
N GLY A 74 11.30 3.06 -1.58
CA GLY A 74 11.91 4.29 -2.05
C GLY A 74 12.21 4.28 -3.56
N LYS A 75 13.48 4.54 -3.90
CA LYS A 75 13.96 4.65 -5.29
C LYS A 75 13.70 3.41 -6.14
N HIS A 76 13.51 2.24 -5.52
CA HIS A 76 13.34 0.99 -6.24
C HIS A 76 11.97 0.87 -6.91
N LEU A 77 10.96 1.60 -6.42
CA LEU A 77 9.66 1.68 -7.06
C LEU A 77 9.75 2.49 -8.35
N LEU A 78 9.54 1.86 -9.50
CA LEU A 78 9.53 2.54 -10.79
C LEU A 78 8.16 3.15 -11.10
N ARG A 79 7.08 2.42 -10.83
CA ARG A 79 5.72 2.84 -11.16
C ARG A 79 4.72 2.06 -10.32
N GLY A 80 3.59 2.68 -10.02
CA GLY A 80 2.44 1.93 -9.52
C GLY A 80 1.08 2.46 -9.97
N VAL A 81 0.07 1.60 -9.83
CA VAL A 81 -1.33 1.92 -10.10
C VAL A 81 -2.18 1.30 -9.00
N ILE A 82 -3.00 2.10 -8.33
CA ILE A 82 -3.93 1.59 -7.31
C ILE A 82 -5.37 1.98 -7.62
N SER A 83 -6.29 1.06 -7.33
CA SER A 83 -7.75 1.25 -7.44
C SER A 83 -8.37 1.34 -6.04
N ILE A 84 -8.95 2.47 -5.69
CA ILE A 84 -9.57 2.68 -4.37
C ILE A 84 -11.04 3.11 -4.51
N PRO A 85 -11.88 2.86 -3.49
CA PRO A 85 -13.24 3.41 -3.48
C PRO A 85 -13.23 4.93 -3.54
N ARG A 86 -14.21 5.50 -4.24
CA ARG A 86 -14.42 6.94 -4.37
C ARG A 86 -14.47 7.64 -3.00
N GLY A 87 -13.74 8.76 -2.88
CA GLY A 87 -13.70 9.58 -1.67
C GLY A 87 -12.82 9.03 -0.55
N MET A 88 -12.07 7.94 -0.78
CA MET A 88 -11.19 7.37 0.23
C MET A 88 -9.98 8.29 0.50
N GLU A 89 -9.46 8.98 -0.52
CA GLU A 89 -8.38 9.95 -0.31
C GLU A 89 -8.84 11.13 0.56
N GLU A 90 -10.02 11.66 0.26
CA GLU A 90 -10.62 12.76 1.02
C GLU A 90 -10.93 12.35 2.46
N THR A 91 -11.45 11.13 2.66
CA THR A 91 -11.70 10.56 3.99
C THR A 91 -10.43 10.53 4.84
N LEU A 92 -9.29 10.12 4.28
CA LEU A 92 -8.01 10.11 4.99
C LEU A 92 -7.50 11.53 5.30
N LYS A 93 -7.67 12.49 4.37
CA LYS A 93 -7.34 13.91 4.60
C LYS A 93 -8.13 14.47 5.77
N GLN A 94 -9.45 14.28 5.79
CA GLN A 94 -10.34 14.76 6.84
C GLN A 94 -10.06 14.09 8.20
N ALA A 95 -9.69 12.81 8.20
CA ALA A 95 -9.27 12.09 9.40
C ALA A 95 -7.87 12.48 9.92
N GLY A 96 -7.17 13.42 9.27
CA GLY A 96 -5.83 13.84 9.65
C GLY A 96 -4.75 12.78 9.41
N LYS A 97 -5.01 11.76 8.59
CA LYS A 97 -4.13 10.60 8.32
C LYS A 97 -3.14 10.88 7.20
N ARG A 98 -2.42 12.00 7.28
CA ARG A 98 -1.48 12.45 6.24
C ARG A 98 -0.37 11.44 5.97
N GLU A 99 0.01 10.65 6.98
CA GLU A 99 1.01 9.59 6.86
C GLU A 99 0.57 8.43 5.93
N MET A 100 -0.73 8.31 5.67
CA MET A 100 -1.36 7.31 4.79
C MET A 100 -1.70 7.86 3.40
N LEU A 101 -1.29 9.10 3.11
CA LEU A 101 -1.42 9.70 1.78
C LEU A 101 -0.09 9.59 1.03
N LEU A 102 -0.18 9.49 -0.28
CA LEU A 102 0.98 9.54 -1.18
C LEU A 102 1.53 10.96 -1.27
N SER A 103 2.83 11.08 -1.55
CA SER A 103 3.44 12.39 -1.78
C SER A 103 3.01 12.97 -3.14
N PRO A 104 3.09 14.30 -3.34
CA PRO A 104 2.76 14.91 -4.63
C PRO A 104 3.62 14.44 -5.80
N ASP A 105 4.83 13.94 -5.51
CA ASP A 105 5.81 13.40 -6.45
C ASP A 105 5.80 11.85 -6.52
N SER A 106 4.78 11.21 -5.93
CA SER A 106 4.65 9.75 -5.92
C SER A 106 4.66 9.16 -7.33
N ARG A 107 5.27 7.99 -7.45
CA ARG A 107 5.28 7.21 -8.71
C ARG A 107 4.03 6.35 -8.86
N ILE A 108 3.09 6.45 -7.92
CA ILE A 108 1.86 5.65 -7.86
C ILE A 108 0.68 6.50 -8.33
N ARG A 109 0.02 6.05 -9.40
CA ARG A 109 -1.22 6.64 -9.87
C ARG A 109 -2.40 6.09 -9.06
N VAL A 110 -3.15 6.99 -8.44
CA VAL A 110 -4.40 6.65 -7.73
C VAL A 110 -5.58 6.75 -8.69
N MET A 111 -6.43 5.74 -8.73
CA MET A 111 -7.67 5.71 -9.49
C MET A 111 -8.82 5.44 -8.54
N GLU A 112 -9.75 6.39 -8.46
CA GLU A 112 -10.96 6.26 -7.65
C GLU A 112 -12.13 5.71 -8.48
N GLY A 113 -12.83 4.72 -7.94
CA GLY A 113 -14.02 4.12 -8.54
C GLY A 113 -14.85 3.37 -7.51
N ALA A 114 -15.58 2.36 -7.95
CA ALA A 114 -16.40 1.52 -7.08
C ALA A 114 -17.35 2.33 -6.16
N GLU A 115 -18.08 3.28 -6.73
CA GLU A 115 -19.02 4.11 -5.98
C GLU A 115 -20.05 3.25 -5.22
N HIS A 116 -20.31 3.59 -3.96
CA HIS A 116 -21.14 2.80 -3.04
C HIS A 116 -20.72 1.32 -2.92
N ASN A 117 -19.44 1.01 -3.13
CA ASN A 117 -18.92 -0.35 -3.10
C ASN A 117 -19.51 -1.26 -4.21
N MET A 118 -19.92 -0.65 -5.33
CA MET A 118 -20.46 -1.36 -6.50
C MET A 118 -19.49 -1.27 -7.68
N PRO A 119 -19.30 -2.32 -8.49
CA PRO A 119 -18.50 -2.23 -9.70
C PRO A 119 -19.02 -1.14 -10.66
N ASP A 120 -18.12 -0.30 -11.16
CA ASP A 120 -18.45 0.78 -12.10
C ASP A 120 -17.41 0.89 -13.23
N LYS A 121 -17.63 1.82 -14.16
CA LYS A 121 -16.71 2.03 -15.29
C LYS A 121 -15.32 2.49 -14.84
N ALA A 122 -15.24 3.29 -13.77
CA ALA A 122 -13.97 3.79 -13.26
C ALA A 122 -13.12 2.66 -12.64
N ALA A 123 -13.75 1.75 -11.88
CA ALA A 123 -13.12 0.54 -11.38
C ALA A 123 -12.68 -0.39 -12.51
N LEU A 124 -13.47 -0.52 -13.58
CA LEU A 124 -13.08 -1.28 -14.78
C LEU A 124 -11.85 -0.65 -15.47
N GLU A 125 -11.81 0.68 -15.60
CA GLU A 125 -10.65 1.40 -16.14
C GLU A 125 -9.41 1.20 -15.28
N ALA A 126 -9.54 1.25 -13.95
CA ALA A 126 -8.45 0.96 -13.03
C ALA A 126 -7.94 -0.48 -13.17
N ALA A 127 -8.84 -1.45 -13.32
CA ALA A 127 -8.48 -2.84 -13.58
C ALA A 127 -7.71 -3.00 -14.91
N ARG A 128 -8.12 -2.30 -15.97
CA ARG A 128 -7.42 -2.29 -17.27
C ARG A 128 -6.03 -1.67 -17.19
N GLU A 129 -5.86 -0.60 -16.42
CA GLU A 129 -4.55 0.03 -16.19
C GLU A 129 -3.61 -0.88 -15.39
N ILE A 130 -4.13 -1.57 -14.36
CA ILE A 130 -3.40 -2.61 -13.62
C ILE A 130 -2.98 -3.75 -14.55
N GLN A 131 -3.90 -4.24 -15.38
CA GLN A 131 -3.62 -5.27 -16.38
C GLN A 131 -2.52 -4.83 -17.35
N SER A 132 -2.65 -3.65 -17.94
CA SER A 132 -1.69 -3.12 -18.91
C SER A 132 -0.30 -2.88 -18.32
N LEU A 133 -0.22 -2.55 -17.01
CA LEU A 133 1.05 -2.47 -16.31
C LEU A 133 1.66 -3.87 -16.16
N ALA A 134 0.88 -4.85 -15.69
CA ALA A 134 1.35 -6.21 -15.46
C ALA A 134 1.81 -6.91 -16.75
N GLU A 135 1.11 -6.72 -17.87
CA GLU A 135 1.44 -7.31 -19.18
C GLU A 135 2.80 -6.86 -19.76
N LYS A 136 3.32 -5.72 -19.30
CA LYS A 136 4.61 -5.17 -19.76
C LYS A 136 5.81 -5.65 -18.96
N LEU A 137 5.56 -6.35 -17.85
CA LEU A 137 6.63 -6.80 -16.96
C LEU A 137 7.34 -8.02 -17.53
N THR A 138 8.60 -8.15 -17.14
CA THR A 138 9.49 -9.24 -17.51
C THR A 138 9.86 -10.06 -16.28
N GLU A 139 10.56 -11.17 -16.49
CA GLU A 139 11.10 -12.01 -15.40
C GLU A 139 12.11 -11.28 -14.49
N GLN A 140 12.64 -10.14 -14.94
CA GLN A 140 13.56 -9.31 -14.17
C GLN A 140 12.83 -8.31 -13.27
N ASP A 141 11.50 -8.18 -13.37
CA ASP A 141 10.71 -7.21 -12.62
C ASP A 141 10.04 -7.84 -11.39
N ILE A 142 9.83 -7.04 -10.36
CA ILE A 142 9.07 -7.43 -9.16
C ILE A 142 7.74 -6.69 -9.19
N LEU A 143 6.63 -7.44 -9.20
CA LEU A 143 5.30 -6.89 -9.00
C LEU A 143 4.84 -7.11 -7.55
N LEU A 144 4.77 -6.04 -6.76
CA LEU A 144 4.14 -6.09 -5.45
C LEU A 144 2.65 -5.78 -5.57
N VAL A 145 1.81 -6.73 -5.13
CA VAL A 145 0.34 -6.64 -5.21
C VAL A 145 -0.23 -6.36 -3.81
N LEU A 146 -0.88 -5.21 -3.64
CA LEU A 146 -1.53 -4.80 -2.39
C LEU A 146 -3.04 -5.05 -2.46
N ILE A 147 -3.57 -5.87 -1.56
CA ILE A 147 -4.99 -6.27 -1.56
C ILE A 147 -5.61 -5.96 -0.21
N SER A 148 -6.81 -5.39 -0.23
CA SER A 148 -7.66 -5.24 0.95
C SER A 148 -9.13 -5.43 0.57
N GLY A 149 -10.03 -5.44 1.55
CA GLY A 149 -11.46 -5.60 1.29
C GLY A 149 -12.03 -4.47 0.42
N GLY A 150 -12.94 -4.83 -0.49
CA GLY A 150 -13.58 -3.95 -1.46
C GLY A 150 -14.65 -4.74 -2.20
#